data_AF-A0A497GJQ2-F1
#
_entry.id   AF-A0A497GJQ2-F1
#
_cell.length_a   1.000
_cell.length_b   1.000
_cell.length_c   1.000
_cell.angle_alpha   90.00
_cell.angle_beta   90.00
_cell.angle_gamma   90.00
#
_symmetry.space_group_name_H-M   'P 1'
#
loop_
_entity.id
_entity.type
_entity.pdbx_description
1 polymer ?
#
loop_
_entity_poly.entity_id
_entity_poly.type
_entity_poly.pdbx_seq_one_letter_code
_entity_poly.pdbx_strand_id
1 'polypeptide(L)' 'MEYWIIQCPYCGNYLAVPTSNKTKLCTYCGRRIIVMRAKRLARARDGREASIILRGLKAKKAGILDELYKREVDGI' A
#
# COMPACT_ATOMS: atom_id res chain seq x y z
N MET A 1 -8.92 8.66 -10.21
CA MET A 1 -7.52 8.42 -10.64
C MET A 1 -7.08 7.13 -10.01
N GLU A 2 -6.64 6.15 -10.79
CA GLU A 2 -6.31 4.82 -10.28
C GLU A 2 -4.88 4.72 -9.72
N TYR A 3 -4.65 3.74 -8.86
CA TYR A 3 -3.37 3.49 -8.21
C TYR A 3 -2.95 2.03 -8.31
N TRP A 4 -1.65 1.82 -8.48
CA TRP A 4 -0.99 0.56 -8.17
C TRP A 4 -0.56 0.52 -6.71
N ILE A 5 -0.82 -0.60 -6.06
CA ILE A 5 -0.22 -0.93 -4.76
C ILE A 5 1.00 -1.78 -5.03
N ILE A 6 2.18 -1.27 -4.68
CA ILE A 6 3.46 -1.94 -4.92
C ILE A 6 4.22 -2.19 -3.63
N GLN A 7 5.06 -3.22 -3.62
CA GLN A 7 6.07 -3.41 -2.59
C GLN A 7 7.41 -2.79 -3.03
N CYS A 8 8.01 -1.96 -2.18
CA CYS A 8 9.35 -1.45 -2.39
C CYS A 8 10.35 -2.62 -2.42
N PRO A 9 11.13 -2.80 -3.50
CA PRO A 9 12.08 -3.91 -3.59
C PRO A 9 13.29 -3.74 -2.66
N TYR A 10 13.49 -2.55 -2.09
CA TYR A 10 14.64 -2.25 -1.24
C TYR A 10 14.35 -2.38 0.25
N CYS A 11 13.19 -1.94 0.73
CA CYS A 11 12.84 -1.97 2.16
C CYS A 11 11.58 -2.78 2.49
N GLY A 12 10.90 -3.34 1.47
CA GLY A 12 9.72 -4.17 1.67
C GLY A 12 8.47 -3.46 2.19
N ASN A 13 8.47 -2.12 2.29
CA ASN A 13 7.27 -1.32 2.60
C ASN A 13 6.34 -1.20 1.39
N TYR A 14 5.06 -0.95 1.67
CA TYR A 14 4.02 -0.82 0.65
C TYR A 14 3.76 0.64 0.29
N LEU A 15 3.53 0.90 -0.99
CA LEU A 15 3.30 2.24 -1.54
C LEU A 15 2.12 2.22 -2.49
N ALA A 16 1.31 3.28 -2.47
CA ALA A 16 0.35 3.59 -3.51
C ALA A 16 1.01 4.52 -4.53
N VAL A 17 0.83 4.23 -5.81
CA VAL A 17 1.42 4.98 -6.92
C VAL A 17 0.36 5.18 -8.01
N PRO A 18 0.10 6.41 -8.48
CA PRO A 18 -0.79 6.62 -9.63
C PRO A 18 -0.38 5.74 -10.80
N THR A 19 -1.35 5.14 -11.50
CA THR A 19 -1.07 4.23 -12.62
C THR A 19 -0.29 4.88 -13.77
N SER A 20 -0.33 6.21 -13.87
CA SER A 20 0.43 7.02 -14.84
C SER A 20 1.92 7.19 -14.50
N ASN A 21 2.33 6.95 -13.26
CA ASN A 21 3.69 7.19 -12.82
C ASN A 21 4.62 6.02 -13.16
N LYS A 22 5.68 6.29 -13.94
CA LYS A 22 6.71 5.29 -14.28
C LYS A 22 7.70 5.05 -13.13
N THR A 23 7.93 6.06 -12.30
CA THR A 23 8.82 5.97 -11.12
C THR A 23 8.16 6.54 -9.88
N LYS A 24 8.61 6.08 -8.71
CA LYS A 24 8.17 6.60 -7.41
C LYS A 24 9.34 6.65 -6.44
N LEU A 25 9.51 7.78 -5.75
CA LEU A 25 10.38 7.87 -4.58
C LEU A 25 9.72 7.15 -3.40
N CYS A 26 10.41 6.17 -2.82
CA CYS A 26 9.95 5.53 -1.59
C CYS A 26 10.03 6.52 -0.43
N THR A 27 8.88 6.85 0.16
CA THR A 27 8.80 7.76 1.33
C THR A 27 9.34 7.15 2.61
N TYR A 28 9.71 5.86 2.61
CA TYR A 28 10.26 5.15 3.76
C TYR A 28 11.78 5.07 3.74
N CYS A 29 12.39 4.72 2.60
CA CYS A 29 13.84 4.52 2.51
C CYS A 29 14.56 5.47 1.55
N GLY A 30 13.84 6.41 0.93
CA GLY A 30 14.43 7.41 0.02
C GLY A 30 14.89 6.87 -1.34
N ARG A 31 14.78 5.57 -1.63
CA ARG A 31 15.18 5.02 -2.94
C ARG A 31 14.11 5.24 -4.01
N ARG A 32 14.55 5.50 -5.24
CA ARG A 32 13.66 5.60 -6.41
C ARG A 32 13.36 4.20 -6.96
N ILE A 33 12.07 3.94 -7.20
CA ILE A 33 11.54 2.66 -7.67
C ILE A 33 11.05 2.83 -9.11
N ILE A 34 11.39 1.89 -9.98
CA ILE A 34 10.77 1.75 -11.30
C ILE A 34 9.48 0.96 -11.10
N VAL A 35 8.33 1.63 -11.29
CA VAL A 35 7.01 1.10 -10.92
C VAL A 35 6.69 -0.17 -11.70
N MET A 36 7.05 -0.21 -12.99
CA MET A 36 6.83 -1.36 -13.86
C MET A 36 7.62 -2.61 -13.48
N ARG A 37 8.72 -2.45 -12.72
CA ARG A 37 9.56 -3.56 -12.24
C ARG A 37 9.27 -3.94 -10.79
N ALA A 38 8.44 -3.17 -10.08
CA ALA A 38 8.08 -3.45 -8.71
C ALA A 38 7.01 -4.55 -8.63
N LYS A 39 7.01 -5.31 -7.55
CA LYS A 39 5.96 -6.30 -7.27
C LYS A 39 4.62 -5.56 -7.05
N ARG A 40 3.68 -5.74 -7.98
CA ARG A 40 2.30 -5.23 -7.88
C ARG A 40 1.47 -6.18 -7.03
N LEU A 41 0.81 -5.63 -6.01
CA LEU A 41 -0.02 -6.38 -5.06
C LEU A 41 -1.51 -6.22 -5.35
N ALA A 42 -1.92 -5.03 -5.78
CA ALA A 42 -3.32 -4.73 -6.11
C ALA A 42 -3.42 -3.49 -7.01
N ARG A 43 -4.61 -3.30 -7.60
CA ARG A 43 -5.05 -2.07 -8.27
C ARG A 43 -6.17 -1.44 -7.44
N ALA A 44 -6.16 -0.12 -7.31
CA ALA A 44 -7.20 0.65 -6.65
C ALA A 44 -7.77 1.69 -7.63
N ARG A 45 -9.09 1.90 -7.58
CA ARG A 45 -9.85 2.82 -8.43
C ARG A 45 -9.60 4.29 -8.09
N ASP A 46 -9.31 4.54 -6.81
CA ASP A 46 -9.04 5.87 -6.26
C ASP A 46 -8.08 5.84 -5.06
N GLY A 47 -7.76 7.03 -4.53
CA GLY A 47 -6.85 7.18 -3.40
C GLY A 47 -7.42 6.68 -2.08
N ARG A 48 -8.75 6.64 -1.93
CA ARG A 48 -9.42 6.13 -0.72
C ARG A 48 -9.27 4.61 -0.67
N GLU A 49 -9.61 3.92 -1.75
CA GLU A 49 -9.42 2.48 -1.88
C GLU A 49 -7.95 2.08 -1.73
N ALA A 50 -7.02 2.86 -2.32
CA ALA A 50 -5.59 2.65 -2.15
C ALA A 50 -5.13 2.74 -0.68
N SER A 51 -5.67 3.71 0.07
CA SER A 51 -5.40 3.89 1.50
C SER A 51 -5.91 2.70 2.33
N ILE A 52 -7.12 2.23 2.07
CA ILE A 52 -7.72 1.06 2.73
C ILE A 52 -6.84 -0.17 2.51
N ILE A 53 -6.47 -0.45 1.25
CA ILE A 53 -5.60 -1.60 0.94
C ILE A 53 -4.24 -1.49 1.63
N LEU A 54 -3.61 -0.31 1.62
CA LEU A 54 -2.33 -0.10 2.31
C LEU A 54 -2.41 -0.34 3.82
N ARG A 55 -3.48 0.14 4.48
CA ARG A 55 -3.70 -0.09 5.91
C ARG A 55 -3.84 -1.57 6.20
N GLY A 56 -4.68 -2.29 5.45
CA GLY A 56 -4.84 -3.74 5.59
C GLY A 56 -3.54 -4.51 5.39
N LEU A 57 -2.75 -4.18 4.36
CA LEU A 57 -1.44 -4.80 4.12
C LEU A 57 -0.44 -4.55 5.25
N LYS A 58 -0.38 -3.32 5.78
CA LYS A 58 0.50 -2.96 6.89
C LYS A 58 0.08 -3.64 8.18
N ALA A 59 -1.22 -3.64 8.48
CA ALA A 59 -1.80 -4.32 9.64
C ALA A 59 -1.51 -5.82 9.60
N LYS A 60 -1.72 -6.46 8.43
CA LYS A 60 -1.38 -7.87 8.21
C LYS A 60 0.12 -8.13 8.40
N LYS A 61 0.99 -7.26 7.87
CA LYS A 61 2.45 -7.38 8.03
C LYS A 61 2.89 -7.24 9.49
N ALA A 62 2.20 -6.42 10.27
CA ALA A 62 2.47 -6.19 11.69
C ALA A 62 1.76 -7.20 12.63
N GLY A 63 0.93 -8.10 12.10
CA GLY A 63 0.19 -9.08 12.91
C GLY A 63 -1.00 -8.52 13.69
N ILE A 64 -1.42 -7.27 13.42
CA ILE A 64 -2.48 -6.56 14.17
C ILE A 64 -3.79 -6.42 13.38
N LEU A 65 -3.96 -7.20 12.31
CA LEU A 65 -5.14 -7.08 11.44
C LEU A 65 -6.44 -7.35 12.22
N ASP A 66 -6.46 -8.43 13.01
CA ASP A 66 -7.63 -8.81 13.78
C ASP A 66 -7.95 -7.80 14.90
N GLU A 67 -6.93 -7.18 15.51
CA GLU A 67 -7.13 -6.16 16.56
C GLU A 67 -7.70 -4.86 16.01
N LEU A 68 -7.26 -4.43 14.83
CA LEU A 68 -7.74 -3.20 14.19
C LEU A 68 -9.20 -3.32 13.76
N TYR A 69 -9.61 -4.48 13.26
CA TYR A 69 -10.96 -4.70 12.72
C TYR A 69 -11.94 -5.33 13.73
N LYS A 70 -11.48 -5.96 14.83
CA LYS A 70 -12.35 -6.26 15.98
C LYS A 70 -12.92 -4.99 16.60
N ARG A 71 -12.10 -3.93 16.68
CA ARG A 71 -12.51 -2.61 17.19
C ARG A 71 -13.58 -1.89 16.37
N GLU A 72 -13.78 -2.27 15.09
CA GLU A 72 -14.86 -1.72 14.26
C GLU A 72 -16.21 -2.43 14.49
N VAL A 73 -16.21 -3.64 15.07
CA VAL A 73 -17.44 -4.41 15.35
C VAL A 73 -18.02 -4.08 16.73
N ASP A 74 -17.17 -3.81 17.72
CA ASP A 74 -17.59 -3.52 19.10
C ASP A 74 -17.93 -2.02 19.33
N GLY A 75 -18.10 -1.24 18.26
CA GLY A 75 -18.32 0.20 18.28
C GLY A 75 -19.69 0.66 17.77
N ILE A 76 -20.70 -0.21 17.80
CA ILE A 76 -22.13 0.12 17.59
C ILE A 76 -22.88 -0.10 18.89
#